data_AF-A0A349XMR1-F1
#
_entry.id   AF-A0A349XMR1-F1
#
_cell.length_a   1.000
_cell.length_b   1.000
_cell.length_c   1.000
_cell.angle_alpha   90.00
_cell.angle_beta   90.00
_cell.angle_gamma   90.00
#
_symmetry.space_group_name_H-M   'P 1'
#
loop_
_entity.id
_entity.type
_entity.pdbx_description
1 polymer ?
#
loop_
_entity_poly.entity_id
_entity_poly.type
_entity_poly.pdbx_seq_one_letter_code
_entity_poly.pdbx_strand_id
1 'polypeptide(L)' 'GVFDDFADAISSGRAPVVTGEAALLSHRLIDAIINSADTGKEVELQDE' A
#
# COMPACT_ATOMS: atom_id res chain seq x y z
N GLY A 1 -9.04 -10.41 13.21
CA GLY A 1 -9.20 -9.45 12.11
C GLY A 1 -7.91 -8.67 11.90
N VAL A 2 -7.85 -7.75 10.92
CA VAL A 2 -6.62 -6.98 10.64
C VAL A 2 -6.12 -6.17 11.85
N PHE A 3 -7.03 -5.63 12.66
CA PHE A 3 -6.66 -4.92 13.89
C PHE A 3 -6.15 -5.85 15.00
N ASP A 4 -6.75 -7.04 15.13
CA ASP A 4 -6.29 -8.04 16.11
C ASP A 4 -4.88 -8.54 15.75
N ASP A 5 -4.62 -8.80 14.46
CA ASP A 5 -3.29 -9.20 13.99
C ASP A 5 -2.24 -8.11 14.25
N PHE A 6 -2.59 -6.85 14.02
CA PHE A 6 -1.68 -5.74 14.27
C PHE A 6 -1.34 -5.60 15.77
N ALA A 7 -2.33 -5.71 16.65
CA ALA A 7 -2.10 -5.67 18.10
C ALA A 7 -1.21 -6.84 18.55
N ASP A 8 -1.45 -8.03 18.02
CA ASP A 8 -0.72 -9.25 18.34
C ASP A 8 0.73 -9.21 17.80
N ALA A 9 0.93 -8.59 16.63
CA ALA A 9 2.23 -8.36 16.02
C ALA A 9 3.14 -7.48 16.90
N ILE A 10 2.57 -6.45 17.52
CA ILE A 10 3.28 -5.58 18.47
C ILE A 10 3.79 -6.41 19.67
N SER A 11 2.93 -7.21 20.29
CA SER A 11 3.31 -7.98 21.48
C SER A 11 4.30 -9.10 21.18
N SER A 12 4.23 -9.69 19.99
CA SER A 12 5.09 -10.82 19.59
C SER A 12 6.36 -10.42 18.86
N GLY A 13 6.55 -9.13 18.56
CA GLY A 13 7.76 -8.63 17.87
C GLY A 13 7.89 -9.12 16.42
N ARG A 14 6.78 -9.48 15.78
CA ARG A 14 6.72 -9.89 14.37
C ARG A 14 6.17 -8.77 13.51
N ALA A 15 6.33 -8.89 12.19
CA ALA A 15 5.61 -8.03 11.26
C ALA A 15 4.09 -8.33 11.29
N PRO A 16 3.22 -7.31 11.16
CA PRO A 16 1.81 -7.52 10.89
C PRO A 16 1.59 -8.09 9.49
N VAL A 17 0.40 -8.63 9.25
CA VAL A 17 0.00 -9.22 7.97
C VAL A 17 0.05 -8.22 6.81
N VAL A 18 -0.13 -6.92 7.09
CA VAL A 18 0.09 -5.82 6.16
C VAL A 18 0.99 -4.79 6.83
N THR A 19 2.19 -4.59 6.29
CA THR A 19 3.12 -3.55 6.76
C THR A 19 2.82 -2.20 6.11
N GLY A 20 3.42 -1.13 6.64
CA GLY A 20 3.30 0.20 6.04
C GLY A 20 3.91 0.24 4.63
N GLU A 21 5.04 -0.43 4.42
CA GLU A 21 5.73 -0.54 3.14
C GLU A 21 4.85 -1.27 2.11
N ALA A 22 4.18 -2.36 2.51
CA ALA A 22 3.25 -3.08 1.64
C ALA A 22 2.05 -2.21 1.21
N ALA A 23 1.59 -1.30 2.08
CA ALA A 23 0.50 -0.39 1.76
C ALA A 23 0.87 0.66 0.69
N LEU A 24 2.16 0.97 0.50
CA LEU A 24 2.61 1.91 -0.53
C LEU A 24 2.26 1.46 -1.95
N LEU A 25 2.18 0.15 -2.19
CA LEU A 25 1.75 -0.39 -3.49
C LEU A 25 0.33 0.08 -3.86
N SER A 26 -0.57 0.13 -2.88
CA SER A 26 -1.93 0.62 -3.11
C SER A 26 -1.94 2.13 -3.38
N HIS A 27 -1.11 2.90 -2.66
CA HIS A 27 -0.98 4.34 -2.89
C HIS A 27 -0.42 4.66 -4.28
N ARG A 28 0.65 3.98 -4.71
CA ARG A 28 1.24 4.14 -6.05
C ARG A 28 0.22 3.86 -7.16
N LEU A 29 -0.60 2.82 -6.97
CA LEU A 29 -1.68 2.51 -7.90
C LEU A 29 -2.75 3.62 -7.94
N ILE A 30 -3.16 4.13 -6.78
CA ILE A 30 -4.11 5.25 -6.70
C ILE A 30 -3.55 6.48 -7.42
N ASP A 31 -2.29 6.81 -7.18
CA ASP A 31 -1.63 7.97 -7.81
C ASP A 31 -1.55 7.81 -9.34
N ALA A 32 -1.24 6.62 -9.83
CA ALA A 32 -1.20 6.34 -11.27
C ALA A 32 -2.59 6.45 -11.93
N ILE A 33 -3.65 5.99 -11.24
CA ILE A 33 -5.03 6.15 -11.72
C ILE A 33 -5.40 7.63 -11.82
N ILE A 34 -5.07 8.43 -10.79
CA ILE A 34 -5.34 9.87 -10.79
C ILE A 34 -4.58 10.55 -11.95
N ASN A 35 -3.29 10.26 -12.11
CA ASN A 35 -2.48 10.84 -13.18
C ASN A 35 -2.99 10.44 -14.58
N SER A 36 -3.39 9.18 -14.75
CA SER A 36 -3.96 8.70 -16.00
C SER A 36 -5.28 9.40 -16.33
N ALA A 37 -6.15 9.61 -15.33
CA ALA A 37 -7.41 10.32 -15.49
C ALA A 37 -7.18 11.79 -15.89
N ASP A 38 -6.19 12.46 -15.30
CA ASP A 38 -5.87 13.86 -15.58
C ASP A 38 -5.21 14.06 -16.96
N THR A 39 -4.37 13.11 -17.39
CA THR A 39 -3.59 13.24 -18.64
C THR A 39 -4.24 12.56 -19.85
N GLY A 40 -5.19 11.64 -19.62
CA GLY A 40 -5.77 10.78 -20.64
C GLY A 40 -4.79 9.78 -21.25
N LYS A 41 -3.67 9.50 -20.57
CA LYS A 41 -2.60 8.62 -21.05
C LYS A 41 -2.39 7.45 -20.11
N GLU A 42 -1.80 6.38 -20.64
CA GLU A 42 -1.29 5.29 -19.82
C GLU A 42 -0.13 5.78 -18.93
N VAL A 43 -0.11 5.30 -17.68
CA VAL A 43 0.89 5.66 -16.67
C VAL A 43 1.50 4.38 -16.13
N GLU A 44 2.83 4.31 -16.17
CA GLU A 44 3.61 3.20 -15.59
C GLU A 44 3.69 3.35 -14.06
N LEU A 45 3.53 2.23 -13.34
CA LEU A 45 3.66 2.22 -11.89
C LEU A 45 5.13 2.40 -11.50
N GLN A 46 5.38 3.28 -10.52
CA GLN A 46 6.72 3.48 -9.99
C GLN A 46 7.03 2.42 -8.94
N ASP A 47 8.13 1.70 -9.09
CA ASP A 47 8.52 0.60 -8.19
C ASP A 47 9.30 1.07 -6.94
N GLU A 48 9.75 2.33 -6.91
CA GLU A 48 10.64 2.91 -5.88
C GLU A 48 9.93 3.28 -4.58
#